data_AF-A0A2P6PB02-F1
#
_entry.id   AF-A0A2P6PB02-F1
#
_cell.length_a   1.000
_cell.length_b   1.000
_cell.length_c   1.000
_cell.angle_alpha   90.00
_cell.angle_beta   90.00
_cell.angle_gamma   90.00
#
_symmetry.space_group_name_H-M   'P 1'
#
loop_
_entity.id
_entity.type
_entity.pdbx_description
1 polymer ?
#
loop_
_entity_poly.entity_id
_entity_poly.type
_entity_poly.pdbx_seq_one_letter_code
_entity_poly.pdbx_strand_id
1 'polypeptide(L)'
;MVKVDEESEEHKLIKIFFDLGMGTEANVVAVHKNLCSERTTSRARLERFWSFSKAVARKHGGNANIVPAWYGGSRDEICEILLNGFSLREPTSNDEPYGVDSIHLAPLNCSFDGALCSVADDSGLRHILLCSVILGKTELVSPNSKQAPTSSIVVWMIL
;
A
#
# COMPACT_ATOMS: atom_id res chain seq x y z
N MET A 1 9.64 13.36 -2.94
CA MET A 1 8.33 13.43 -2.28
C MET A 1 7.99 14.89 -2.09
N VAL A 2 6.73 15.26 -2.21
CA VAL A 2 6.27 16.65 -2.00
C VAL A 2 5.17 16.64 -0.95
N LYS A 3 5.26 17.55 0.02
CA LYS A 3 4.22 17.73 1.03
C LYS A 3 2.94 18.16 0.31
N VAL A 4 1.85 17.44 0.59
CA VAL A 4 0.52 17.81 0.10
C VAL A 4 0.02 18.96 0.96
N ASP A 5 -0.49 20.00 0.31
CA ASP A 5 -1.04 21.15 0.99
C ASP A 5 -2.27 20.77 1.82
N GLU A 6 -2.33 21.22 3.07
CA GLU A 6 -3.35 20.79 4.04
C GLU A 6 -4.76 21.27 3.67
N GLU A 7 -4.85 22.35 2.91
CA GLU A 7 -6.12 22.93 2.42
C GLU A 7 -6.58 22.30 1.10
N SER A 8 -5.73 21.52 0.45
CA SER A 8 -6.06 20.83 -0.80
C SER A 8 -7.14 19.75 -0.61
N GLU A 9 -7.96 19.56 -1.64
CA GLU A 9 -8.97 18.49 -1.65
C GLU A 9 -8.34 17.09 -1.55
N GLU A 10 -7.13 16.91 -2.11
CA GLU A 10 -6.36 15.67 -1.99
C GLU A 10 -6.05 15.35 -0.52
N HIS A 11 -5.53 16.32 0.23
CA HIS A 11 -5.23 16.16 1.65
C HIS A 11 -6.51 15.87 2.46
N LYS A 12 -7.57 16.63 2.23
CA LYS A 12 -8.86 16.45 2.92
C LYS A 12 -9.43 15.05 2.70
N LEU A 13 -9.41 14.55 1.46
CA LEU A 13 -9.91 13.21 1.14
C LEU A 13 -9.08 12.11 1.82
N ILE A 14 -7.75 12.22 1.78
CA ILE A 14 -6.85 11.28 2.46
C ILE A 14 -7.14 11.29 3.98
N LYS A 15 -7.29 12.48 4.57
CA LYS A 15 -7.61 12.64 5.99
C LYS A 15 -8.98 12.04 6.34
N ILE A 16 -10.00 12.21 5.51
CA ILE A 16 -11.33 11.61 5.74
C ILE A 16 -11.23 10.08 5.80
N PHE A 17 -10.54 9.45 4.84
CA PHE A 17 -10.39 7.98 4.86
C PHE A 17 -9.52 7.50 6.02
N PHE A 18 -8.47 8.26 6.35
CA PHE A 18 -7.64 7.98 7.50
C PHE A 18 -8.44 8.04 8.81
N ASP A 19 -9.19 9.12 9.05
CA ASP A 19 -9.98 9.31 10.26
C ASP A 19 -11.08 8.24 10.37
N LEU A 20 -11.74 7.92 9.25
CA LEU A 20 -12.78 6.88 9.20
C LEU A 20 -12.25 5.51 9.64
N GLY A 21 -11.03 5.14 9.20
CA GLY A 21 -10.43 3.86 9.55
C GLY A 21 -9.68 3.83 10.87
N MET A 22 -9.34 4.98 11.45
CA MET A 22 -8.65 5.07 12.74
C MET A 22 -9.61 4.84 13.91
N GLY A 23 -10.87 5.25 13.76
CA GLY A 23 -11.92 5.09 14.77
C GLY A 23 -11.67 5.84 16.09
N THR A 24 -10.57 6.57 16.20
CA THR A 24 -10.10 7.30 17.39
C THR A 24 -9.40 8.59 16.96
N GLU A 25 -9.23 9.54 17.88
CA GLU A 25 -8.48 10.77 17.61
C GLU A 25 -7.00 10.47 17.38
N ALA A 26 -6.58 10.52 16.13
CA ALA A 26 -5.19 10.44 15.71
C ALA A 26 -4.80 11.72 14.97
N ASN A 27 -3.62 12.24 15.27
CA ASN A 27 -3.14 13.47 14.63
C ASN A 27 -2.35 13.15 13.35
N VAL A 28 -2.88 13.54 12.20
CA VAL A 28 -2.15 13.48 10.92
C VAL A 28 -1.14 14.63 10.89
N VAL A 29 0.15 14.31 11.04
CA VAL A 29 1.22 15.31 11.10
C VAL A 29 1.57 15.87 9.72
N ALA A 30 1.60 15.02 8.69
CA ALA A 30 1.84 15.43 7.32
C ALA A 30 1.39 14.36 6.34
N VAL A 31 0.96 14.79 5.16
CA VAL A 31 0.76 13.92 4.00
C VAL A 31 1.78 14.28 2.94
N HIS A 32 2.44 13.27 2.38
CA HIS A 32 3.39 13.44 1.29
C HIS A 32 2.97 12.59 0.11
N LYS A 33 3.14 13.13 -1.10
CA LYS A 33 2.95 12.37 -2.34
C LYS A 33 4.25 12.13 -3.06
N ASN A 34 4.35 10.98 -3.72
CA ASN A 34 5.42 10.72 -4.65
C ASN A 34 5.06 11.40 -5.98
N LEU A 35 5.92 12.27 -6.50
CA LEU A 35 5.68 12.83 -7.83
C LEU A 35 6.14 11.81 -8.87
N CYS A 36 5.20 11.06 -9.42
CA CYS A 36 5.50 10.10 -10.49
C CYS A 36 6.00 10.74 -11.79
N SER A 37 5.80 12.04 -11.98
CA SER A 37 6.10 12.77 -13.22
C SER A 37 7.57 13.18 -13.39
N GLU A 38 8.36 13.28 -12.32
CA GLU A 38 9.70 13.87 -12.37
C GLU A 38 10.83 12.85 -12.61
N ARG A 39 10.55 11.56 -12.41
CA ARG A 39 11.53 10.48 -12.57
C ARG A 39 11.04 9.48 -13.62
N THR A 40 11.90 9.17 -14.59
CA THR A 40 11.63 8.21 -15.68
C THR A 40 11.20 6.84 -15.14
N THR A 41 11.79 6.41 -14.02
CA THR A 41 11.46 5.16 -13.33
C THR A 41 10.04 5.16 -12.76
N SER A 42 9.60 6.26 -12.15
CA SER A 42 8.25 6.38 -11.59
C SER A 42 7.18 6.35 -12.68
N ARG A 43 7.40 7.07 -13.80
CA ARG A 43 6.50 7.02 -14.95
C ARG A 43 6.38 5.62 -15.55
N ALA A 44 7.50 4.94 -15.74
CA ALA A 44 7.50 3.57 -16.26
C ALA A 44 6.73 2.60 -15.34
N ARG A 45 6.79 2.79 -14.02
CA ARG A 45 6.01 1.98 -13.06
C ARG A 45 4.52 2.27 -13.17
N LEU A 46 4.13 3.53 -13.26
CA LEU A 46 2.73 3.92 -13.45
C LEU A 46 2.16 3.31 -14.74
N GLU A 47 2.91 3.40 -15.85
CA GLU A 47 2.52 2.81 -17.14
C GLU A 47 2.40 1.28 -17.05
N ARG A 48 3.35 0.61 -16.37
CA ARG A 48 3.28 -0.84 -16.11
C ARG A 48 2.07 -1.22 -15.28
N PHE A 49 1.76 -0.48 -14.22
CA PHE A 49 0.57 -0.72 -13.39
C PHE A 49 -0.70 -0.67 -14.23
N TRP A 50 -0.88 0.38 -15.04
CA TRP A 50 -2.06 0.51 -15.90
C TRP A 50 -2.11 -0.54 -17.01
N SER A 51 -0.97 -0.96 -17.52
CA SER A 51 -0.89 -2.07 -18.49
C SER A 51 -1.31 -3.39 -17.84
N PHE A 52 -0.81 -3.67 -16.63
CA PHE A 52 -1.12 -4.87 -15.89
C PHE A 52 -2.59 -4.90 -15.46
N SER A 53 -3.15 -3.77 -15.01
CA SER A 53 -4.56 -3.70 -14.63
C SER A 53 -5.48 -4.00 -15.82
N LYS A 54 -5.16 -3.50 -17.02
CA LYS A 54 -5.89 -3.86 -18.25
C LYS A 54 -5.81 -5.35 -18.54
N ALA A 55 -4.64 -5.98 -18.36
CA ALA A 55 -4.48 -7.42 -18.55
C ALA A 55 -5.29 -8.24 -17.54
N VAL A 56 -5.28 -7.85 -16.26
CA VAL A 56 -6.09 -8.49 -15.20
C VAL A 56 -7.57 -8.32 -15.47
N ALA A 57 -8.02 -7.12 -15.85
CA ALA A 57 -9.42 -6.87 -16.23
C ALA A 57 -9.85 -7.78 -17.38
N ARG A 58 -9.04 -7.91 -18.44
CA ARG A 58 -9.34 -8.81 -19.56
C ARG A 58 -9.49 -10.27 -19.13
N LYS A 59 -8.70 -10.72 -18.16
CA LYS A 59 -8.76 -12.10 -17.63
C LYS A 59 -9.97 -12.33 -16.71
N HIS A 60 -10.48 -11.29 -16.05
CA HIS A 60 -11.48 -11.41 -14.98
C HIS A 60 -12.78 -10.63 -15.26
N GLY A 61 -13.30 -10.73 -16.49
CA GLY A 61 -14.64 -10.21 -16.82
C GLY A 61 -14.74 -8.69 -16.90
N GLY A 62 -13.64 -8.02 -17.22
CA GLY A 62 -13.59 -6.56 -17.44
C GLY A 62 -13.23 -5.73 -16.20
N ASN A 63 -13.05 -6.34 -15.03
CA ASN A 63 -12.68 -5.63 -13.80
C ASN A 63 -11.34 -6.13 -13.24
N ALA A 64 -10.39 -5.20 -13.05
CA ALA A 64 -9.10 -5.50 -12.45
C ALA A 64 -9.16 -5.55 -10.90
N ASN A 65 -10.28 -5.11 -10.32
CA ASN A 65 -10.47 -4.98 -8.88
C ASN A 65 -9.36 -4.12 -8.24
N ILE A 66 -9.25 -2.88 -8.72
CA ILE A 66 -8.27 -1.92 -8.20
C ILE A 66 -8.86 -1.29 -6.95
N VAL A 67 -8.16 -1.42 -5.82
CA VAL A 67 -8.59 -0.83 -4.55
C VAL A 67 -7.46 -0.02 -3.92
N PRO A 68 -7.77 1.10 -3.26
CA PRO A 68 -6.83 1.77 -2.37
C PRO A 68 -6.65 0.97 -1.08
N ALA A 69 -5.42 0.91 -0.56
CA ALA A 69 -5.09 0.22 0.67
C ALA A 69 -3.89 0.87 1.39
N TRP A 70 -3.83 0.66 2.71
CA TRP A 70 -2.79 1.15 3.59
C TRP A 70 -1.72 0.08 3.80
N TYR A 71 -0.46 0.47 3.66
CA TYR A 71 0.69 -0.32 4.06
C TYR A 71 1.36 0.31 5.28
N GLY A 72 1.54 -0.46 6.34
CA GLY A 72 2.30 -0.05 7.51
C GLY A 72 3.73 -0.56 7.43
N GLY A 73 4.71 0.29 7.71
CA GLY A 73 6.12 -0.10 7.74
C GLY A 73 6.98 0.90 8.47
N SER A 74 8.29 0.68 8.48
CA SER A 74 9.25 1.70 8.91
C SER A 74 9.35 2.83 7.89
N ARG A 75 9.79 4.02 8.32
CA ARG A 75 10.03 5.16 7.41
C ARG A 75 10.96 4.77 6.27
N ASP A 76 12.06 4.09 6.58
CA ASP A 76 13.10 3.74 5.61
C ASP A 76 12.60 2.69 4.62
N GLU A 77 11.79 1.72 5.08
CA GLU A 77 11.11 0.76 4.20
C GLU A 77 10.12 1.42 3.25
N ILE A 78 9.31 2.36 3.74
CA ILE A 78 8.40 3.13 2.89
C ILE A 78 9.19 3.95 1.87
N CYS A 79 10.30 4.58 2.27
CA CYS A 79 11.19 5.27 1.34
C CYS A 79 11.74 4.34 0.27
N GLU A 80 12.20 3.14 0.64
CA GLU A 80 12.65 2.11 -0.31
C GLU A 80 11.54 1.67 -1.26
N ILE A 81 10.32 1.43 -0.76
CA ILE A 81 9.16 1.11 -1.60
C ILE A 81 8.84 2.26 -2.57
N LEU A 82 8.92 3.51 -2.12
CA LEU A 82 8.73 4.69 -2.98
C LEU A 82 9.80 4.80 -4.06
N LEU A 83 11.03 4.33 -3.78
CA LEU A 83 12.17 4.37 -4.69
C LEU A 83 12.23 3.19 -5.63
N ASN A 84 11.90 1.98 -5.19
CA ASN A 84 12.14 0.72 -5.88
C ASN A 84 10.87 -0.06 -6.22
N GLY A 85 9.74 0.30 -5.61
CA GLY A 85 8.50 -0.49 -5.62
C GLY A 85 8.51 -1.52 -4.50
N PHE A 86 7.39 -2.22 -4.32
CA PHE A 86 7.35 -3.35 -3.40
C PHE A 86 8.25 -4.48 -3.92
N SER A 87 9.08 -5.01 -3.05
CA SER A 87 9.88 -6.20 -3.29
C SER A 87 9.64 -7.17 -2.14
N LEU A 88 9.47 -8.45 -2.47
CA LEU A 88 9.47 -9.51 -1.48
C LEU A 88 10.89 -9.58 -0.92
N ARG A 89 11.04 -9.32 0.38
CA ARG A 89 12.32 -9.46 1.08
C ARG A 89 12.59 -10.94 1.31
N GLU A 90 13.86 -11.33 1.33
CA GLU A 90 14.22 -12.68 1.73
C GLU A 90 13.81 -12.94 3.20
N PRO A 91 13.41 -14.18 3.54
CA PRO A 91 13.05 -14.61 4.89
C PRO A 91 13.98 -14.09 5.98
N THR A 92 13.48 -13.30 6.93
CA THR A 92 14.24 -12.97 8.15
C THR A 92 13.82 -13.83 9.36
N SER A 93 12.65 -14.47 9.33
CA SER A 93 12.23 -15.46 10.33
C SER A 93 11.04 -16.32 9.86
N ASN A 94 10.88 -17.49 10.48
CA ASN A 94 9.90 -18.53 10.10
C ASN A 94 8.50 -18.36 10.73
N ASP A 95 8.23 -17.23 11.40
CA ASP A 95 7.08 -17.10 12.32
C ASP A 95 5.92 -16.23 11.78
N GLU A 96 5.88 -15.94 10.48
CA GLU A 96 4.75 -15.20 9.88
C GLU A 96 3.56 -16.13 9.53
N PRO A 97 2.35 -15.87 10.10
CA PRO A 97 1.21 -16.78 10.03
C PRO A 97 0.58 -16.94 8.63
N TYR A 98 0.96 -16.11 7.66
CA TYR A 98 0.44 -16.09 6.29
C TYR A 98 1.51 -16.34 5.21
N GLY A 99 2.70 -16.80 5.62
CA GLY A 99 3.82 -17.07 4.73
C GLY A 99 4.90 -16.00 4.83
N VAL A 100 6.13 -16.43 4.59
CA VAL A 100 7.36 -15.64 4.76
C VAL A 100 7.59 -14.63 3.60
N ASP A 101 6.75 -14.70 2.57
CA ASP A 101 6.86 -13.92 1.33
C ASP A 101 5.51 -13.23 0.98
N SER A 102 4.89 -12.50 1.91
CA SER A 102 3.64 -11.77 1.63
C SER A 102 3.68 -10.30 2.03
N ILE A 103 3.02 -9.47 1.21
CA ILE A 103 2.79 -8.05 1.51
C ILE A 103 1.41 -7.92 2.14
N HIS A 104 1.37 -7.45 3.38
CA HIS A 104 0.13 -7.20 4.11
C HIS A 104 -0.32 -5.76 3.93
N LEU A 105 -1.57 -5.59 3.53
CA LEU A 105 -2.19 -4.30 3.29
C LEU A 105 -3.53 -4.25 4.03
N ALA A 106 -3.79 -3.14 4.72
CA ALA A 106 -5.07 -2.88 5.36
C ALA A 106 -6.02 -2.18 4.37
N PRO A 107 -7.31 -2.55 4.34
CA PRO A 107 -8.32 -1.85 3.55
C PRO A 107 -8.36 -0.34 3.83
N LEU A 108 -8.84 0.46 2.87
CA LEU A 108 -8.90 1.92 2.98
C LEU A 108 -9.61 2.42 4.26
N ASN A 109 -10.64 1.69 4.71
CA ASN A 109 -11.43 1.99 5.92
C ASN A 109 -10.86 1.35 7.20
N CYS A 110 -9.61 0.86 7.18
CA CYS A 110 -8.93 0.18 8.26
C CYS A 110 -7.51 0.75 8.48
N SER A 111 -7.36 2.08 8.41
CA SER A 111 -6.08 2.77 8.62
C SER A 111 -5.44 2.46 9.98
N PHE A 112 -6.25 2.15 11.01
CA PHE A 112 -5.76 1.68 12.32
C PHE A 112 -4.87 0.44 12.19
N ASP A 113 -5.28 -0.56 11.41
CA ASP A 113 -4.51 -1.79 11.21
C ASP A 113 -3.19 -1.49 10.49
N GLY A 114 -3.22 -0.58 9.50
CA GLY A 114 -2.00 -0.09 8.85
C GLY A 114 -1.06 0.60 9.84
N ALA A 115 -1.60 1.43 10.74
CA ALA A 115 -0.81 2.12 11.75
C ALA A 115 -0.23 1.16 12.80
N LEU A 116 -0.95 0.10 13.17
CA LEU A 116 -0.45 -0.95 14.08
C LEU A 116 0.73 -1.71 13.48
N CYS A 117 0.73 -1.96 12.18
CA CYS A 117 1.82 -2.62 11.46
C CYS A 117 3.04 -1.71 11.22
N SER A 118 2.92 -0.39 11.45
CA SER A 118 4.03 0.54 11.30
C SER A 118 4.98 0.51 12.51
N VAL A 119 6.21 0.97 12.30
CA VAL A 119 7.19 1.18 13.38
C VAL A 119 7.38 2.67 13.56
N ALA A 120 7.33 3.14 14.81
CA ALA A 120 7.60 4.54 15.12
C ALA A 120 9.08 4.86 14.85
N ASP A 121 9.35 6.02 14.24
CA ASP A 121 10.71 6.50 14.05
C ASP A 121 11.29 7.15 15.32
N ASP A 122 12.50 7.69 15.22
CA ASP A 122 13.20 8.35 16.34
C ASP A 122 12.44 9.54 16.94
N SER A 123 11.48 10.11 16.19
CA SER A 123 10.61 11.19 16.65
C SER A 123 9.28 10.70 17.23
N GLY A 124 9.07 9.39 17.29
CA GLY A 124 7.84 8.75 17.74
C GLY A 124 6.74 8.73 16.68
N LEU A 125 7.03 9.13 15.44
CA LEU A 125 6.04 9.18 14.36
C LEU A 125 5.91 7.84 13.66
N ARG A 126 4.66 7.46 13.42
CA ARG A 126 4.30 6.27 12.65
C ARG A 126 4.04 6.65 11.21
N HIS A 127 4.55 5.84 10.29
CA HIS A 127 4.45 6.08 8.85
C HIS A 127 3.61 4.99 8.21
N ILE A 128 2.63 5.40 7.40
CA ILE A 128 1.83 4.50 6.58
C ILE A 128 1.78 5.02 5.15
N LEU A 129 1.68 4.11 4.20
CA LEU A 129 1.64 4.38 2.77
C LEU A 129 0.25 4.06 2.21
N LEU A 130 -0.41 5.05 1.60
CA LEU A 130 -1.58 4.82 0.77
C LEU A 130 -1.13 4.38 -0.63
N CYS A 131 -1.62 3.25 -1.12
CA CYS A 131 -1.29 2.73 -2.44
C CYS A 131 -2.53 2.18 -3.17
N SER A 132 -2.43 2.06 -4.49
CA SER A 132 -3.42 1.38 -5.33
C SER A 132 -3.01 -0.07 -5.57
N VAL A 133 -3.91 -1.01 -5.36
CA VAL A 133 -3.65 -2.45 -5.43
C VAL A 133 -4.53 -3.09 -6.47
N ILE A 134 -3.95 -3.88 -7.38
CA ILE A 134 -4.70 -4.73 -8.31
C ILE A 134 -4.95 -6.06 -7.62
N LEU A 135 -6.14 -6.27 -7.07
CA LEU A 135 -6.49 -7.51 -6.38
C LEU A 135 -6.84 -8.65 -7.35
N GLY A 136 -7.35 -8.33 -8.53
CA GLY A 136 -7.91 -9.34 -9.44
C GLY A 136 -9.00 -10.17 -8.76
N LYS A 137 -8.93 -11.50 -8.93
CA LYS A 137 -9.83 -12.44 -8.26
C LYS A 137 -9.33 -12.69 -6.83
N THR A 138 -10.10 -12.23 -5.84
CA THR A 138 -9.79 -12.44 -4.43
C THR A 138 -10.20 -13.83 -3.97
N GLU A 139 -9.50 -14.34 -2.96
CA GLU A 139 -9.83 -15.57 -2.26
C GLU A 139 -9.81 -15.35 -0.75
N LEU A 140 -10.55 -16.18 -0.01
CA LEU A 140 -10.51 -16.19 1.43
C LEU A 140 -9.32 -17.03 1.90
N VAL A 141 -8.32 -16.37 2.50
CA VAL A 141 -7.17 -17.05 3.09
C VAL A 141 -7.50 -17.44 4.53
N SER A 142 -7.36 -18.72 4.86
CA SER A 142 -7.52 -19.20 6.24
C SER A 142 -6.22 -19.01 7.04
N PRO A 143 -6.29 -18.70 8.35
CA PRO A 143 -5.11 -18.66 9.21
C PRO A 143 -4.31 -19.97 9.12
N ASN A 144 -2.97 -19.89 9.06
CA ASN A 144 -2.04 -21.02 8.92
C ASN A 144 -2.07 -21.75 7.55
N SER A 145 -2.66 -21.13 6.53
CA SER A 145 -2.55 -21.63 5.16
C SER A 145 -1.10 -21.55 4.68
N LYS A 146 -0.50 -22.70 4.32
CA LYS A 146 0.83 -22.77 3.65
C LYS A 146 0.73 -22.50 2.15
N GLN A 147 -0.27 -21.73 1.71
CA GLN A 147 -0.38 -21.36 0.31
C GLN A 147 0.84 -20.52 -0.08
N ALA A 148 1.65 -21.04 -1.01
CA ALA A 148 2.53 -20.18 -1.80
C ALA A 148 1.67 -19.09 -2.46
N PRO A 149 2.19 -17.88 -2.75
CA PRO A 149 1.40 -16.79 -3.32
C PRO A 149 0.93 -17.14 -4.74
N THR A 150 -0.12 -17.97 -4.85
CA THR A 150 -0.71 -18.43 -6.11
C THR A 150 -1.85 -17.53 -6.60
N SER A 151 -2.17 -16.49 -5.84
CA SER A 151 -3.06 -15.41 -6.28
C SER A 151 -2.21 -14.16 -6.41
N SER A 152 -1.89 -13.80 -7.66
CA SER A 152 -1.00 -12.69 -8.01
C SER A 152 -1.55 -11.34 -7.49
N ILE A 153 -1.25 -11.00 -6.23
CA ILE A 153 -1.46 -9.67 -5.69
C ILE A 153 -0.32 -8.81 -6.21
N VAL A 154 -0.62 -8.03 -7.24
CA VAL A 154 0.35 -7.15 -7.87
C VAL A 154 0.12 -5.74 -7.31
N VAL A 155 0.87 -5.44 -6.25
CA VAL A 155 0.87 -4.12 -5.60
C VAL A 155 1.89 -3.27 -6.34
N TRP A 156 1.44 -2.30 -7.13
CA TRP A 156 2.33 -1.19 -7.50
C TRP A 156 1.75 0.11 -7.02
N MET A 157 2.62 0.87 -6.41
CA MET A 157 2.37 2.21 -5.95
C MET A 157 1.94 3.12 -7.09
N ILE A 158 0.76 3.72 -6.94
CA ILE A 158 0.38 4.98 -7.58
C ILE A 158 0.19 5.99 -6.45
N LEU A 159 1.01 7.04 -6.49
CA LEU A 159 0.63 8.40 -6.14
C LEU A 159 1.12 9.28 -7.29
#